data_AF-A0A6G1IQX8-F1
#
_entry.id   AF-A0A6G1IQX8-F1
#
_cell.length_a   1.000
_cell.length_b   1.000
_cell.length_c   1.000
_cell.angle_alpha   90.00
_cell.angle_beta   90.00
_cell.angle_gamma   90.00
#
_symmetry.space_group_name_H-M   'P 1'
#
loop_
_entity.id
_entity.type
_entity.pdbx_description
1 polymer ?
#
loop_
_entity_poly.entity_id
_entity_poly.type
_entity_poly.pdbx_seq_one_letter_code
_entity_poly.pdbx_strand_id
1 'polypeptide(L)'
;WRSSERHYTLTNSTFTKRELRQDELPTSIYTGRTIEPRWSRERLRNEAATLQFIASETSIPVPQYLELYEADGLFHLTTKRANGVPLDEIRGSHASIATERVNKCINNFFLPQLRALRRRTTGSVDDGLPMMPPSRITCPDKRNHRAQKLCREQDFVFCHNDLGQHNIFVDADNNFDITAIIDWEFTGFFPREFEVAPWR
;
A
#
# COMPACT_ATOMS: atom_id res chain seq x y z
N TRP A 1 13.99 -11.30 -2.19
CA TRP A 1 14.91 -10.14 -2.10
C TRP A 1 14.52 -9.30 -0.89
N ARG A 2 15.22 -8.20 -0.58
CA ARG A 2 14.86 -7.33 0.56
C ARG A 2 14.94 -5.84 0.22
N SER A 3 14.13 -5.03 0.89
CA SER A 3 14.29 -3.58 1.00
C SER A 3 14.89 -3.23 2.37
N SER A 4 14.96 -1.93 2.69
CA SER A 4 15.30 -1.44 4.03
C SER A 4 14.24 -1.75 5.09
N GLU A 5 13.04 -2.20 4.68
CA GLU A 5 11.92 -2.38 5.61
C GLU A 5 11.27 -3.77 5.60
N ARG A 6 11.49 -4.56 4.53
CA ARG A 6 10.85 -5.87 4.34
C ARG A 6 11.76 -6.86 3.64
N HIS A 7 11.53 -8.12 3.94
CA HIS A 7 12.00 -9.24 3.11
C HIS A 7 10.85 -9.74 2.24
N TYR A 8 11.13 -10.03 0.98
CA TYR A 8 10.17 -10.45 -0.03
C TYR A 8 10.53 -11.82 -0.58
N THR A 9 9.54 -12.71 -0.63
CA THR A 9 9.64 -14.00 -1.31
C THR A 9 8.60 -14.03 -2.42
N LEU A 10 9.03 -14.31 -3.65
CA LEU A 10 8.15 -14.42 -4.81
C LEU A 10 8.27 -15.83 -5.37
N THR A 11 7.13 -16.47 -5.58
CA THR A 11 7.03 -17.77 -6.26
C THR A 11 6.27 -17.62 -7.57
N ASN A 12 5.96 -18.73 -8.24
CA ASN A 12 5.12 -18.71 -9.43
C ASN A 12 3.68 -18.28 -9.13
N SER A 13 3.18 -18.52 -7.92
CA SER A 13 1.76 -18.30 -7.56
C SER A 13 1.55 -17.35 -6.40
N THR A 14 2.58 -17.06 -5.59
CA THR A 14 2.45 -16.28 -4.36
C THR A 14 3.51 -15.20 -4.24
N PHE A 15 3.17 -14.17 -3.46
CA PHE A 15 4.08 -13.14 -3.01
C PHE A 15 3.95 -13.00 -1.50
N THR A 16 5.08 -13.05 -0.79
CA THR A 16 5.12 -12.96 0.67
C THR A 16 5.99 -11.78 1.08
N LYS A 17 5.43 -10.89 1.89
CA LYS A 17 6.15 -9.85 2.64
C LYS A 17 6.41 -10.37 4.05
N ARG A 18 7.62 -10.15 4.55
CA ARG A 18 8.05 -10.53 5.91
C ARG A 18 8.77 -9.36 6.59
N GLU A 19 8.59 -9.25 7.90
CA GLU A 19 9.43 -8.38 8.74
C GLU A 19 10.94 -8.73 8.61
N LEU A 20 11.80 -7.74 8.81
CA LEU A 20 13.25 -7.99 8.82
C LEU A 20 13.67 -8.60 10.17
N ARG A 21 14.64 -9.53 10.13
CA ARG A 21 15.36 -10.00 11.32
C ARG A 21 16.33 -8.93 11.81
N GLN A 22 16.76 -9.02 13.07
CA GLN A 22 17.67 -8.04 13.66
C GLN A 22 18.98 -7.85 12.88
N ASP A 23 19.52 -8.94 12.32
CA ASP A 23 20.74 -8.96 11.50
C ASP A 23 20.50 -8.50 10.05
N GLU A 24 19.24 -8.40 9.62
CA GLU A 24 18.86 -7.91 8.29
C GLU A 24 18.63 -6.39 8.26
N LEU A 25 18.47 -5.76 9.42
CA LEU A 25 18.12 -4.36 9.53
C LEU A 25 19.23 -3.43 9.05
N PRO A 26 18.89 -2.34 8.35
CA PRO A 26 19.88 -1.38 7.90
C PRO A 26 20.51 -0.62 9.07
N THR A 27 21.76 -0.22 8.91
CA THR A 27 22.47 0.63 9.86
C THR A 27 22.61 2.04 9.30
N SER A 28 22.31 3.04 10.13
CA SER A 28 22.49 4.45 9.78
C SER A 28 23.97 4.77 9.57
N ILE A 29 24.32 5.27 8.39
CA ILE A 29 25.68 5.72 8.09
C ILE A 29 26.12 6.93 8.94
N TYR A 30 25.17 7.69 9.48
CA TYR A 30 25.44 8.89 10.27
C TYR A 30 25.60 8.61 11.76
N THR A 31 24.83 7.66 12.30
CA THR A 31 24.78 7.40 13.75
C THR A 31 25.32 6.03 14.13
N GLY A 32 25.57 5.14 13.18
CA GLY A 32 26.00 3.76 13.42
C GLY A 32 24.93 2.89 14.10
N ARG A 33 23.70 3.40 14.29
CA ARG A 33 22.61 2.67 14.95
C ARG A 33 21.76 1.91 13.93
N THR A 34 21.27 0.75 14.34
CA THR A 34 20.23 0.01 13.62
C THR A 34 18.99 0.87 13.42
N ILE A 35 18.42 0.84 12.23
CA ILE A 35 17.20 1.56 11.86
C ILE A 35 16.06 0.55 11.83
N GLU A 36 15.16 0.68 12.79
CA GLU A 36 13.92 -0.11 12.86
C GLU A 36 12.83 0.51 11.98
N PRO A 37 12.19 -0.27 11.08
CA PRO A 37 11.06 0.21 10.30
C PRO A 37 9.89 0.57 11.21
N ARG A 38 9.35 1.79 11.06
CA ARG A 38 8.21 2.23 11.88
C ARG A 38 6.99 1.37 11.58
N TRP A 39 6.34 0.93 12.67
CA TRP A 39 5.12 0.14 12.63
C TRP A 39 5.23 -1.07 11.70
N SER A 40 6.38 -1.75 11.72
CA SER A 40 6.66 -2.88 10.82
C SER A 40 5.51 -3.90 10.81
N ARG A 41 5.17 -4.40 12.00
CA ARG A 41 4.11 -5.36 12.24
C ARG A 41 2.72 -4.80 11.94
N GLU A 42 2.42 -3.60 12.43
CA GLU A 42 1.10 -2.99 12.26
C GLU A 42 0.79 -2.67 10.81
N ARG A 43 1.80 -2.30 10.00
CA ARG A 43 1.64 -2.07 8.55
C ARG A 43 1.31 -3.36 7.80
N LEU A 44 1.92 -4.50 8.15
CA LEU A 44 1.53 -5.79 7.57
C LEU A 44 0.10 -6.19 7.95
N ARG A 45 -0.30 -5.93 9.21
CA ARG A 45 -1.70 -6.13 9.63
C ARG A 45 -2.66 -5.23 8.87
N ASN A 46 -2.28 -3.96 8.66
CA ASN A 46 -3.09 -3.01 7.92
C ASN A 46 -3.26 -3.40 6.46
N GLU A 47 -2.19 -3.85 5.81
CA GLU A 47 -2.24 -4.35 4.44
C GLU A 47 -3.16 -5.58 4.35
N ALA A 48 -3.03 -6.54 5.25
CA ALA A 48 -3.90 -7.73 5.29
C ALA A 48 -5.39 -7.39 5.47
N ALA A 49 -5.70 -6.46 6.39
CA ALA A 49 -7.06 -5.99 6.62
C ALA A 49 -7.59 -5.21 5.40
N THR A 50 -6.74 -4.40 4.77
CA THR A 50 -7.10 -3.59 3.61
C THR A 50 -7.39 -4.44 2.38
N LEU A 51 -6.57 -5.46 2.10
CA LEU A 51 -6.81 -6.35 0.96
C LEU A 51 -8.18 -7.03 1.05
N GLN A 52 -8.55 -7.49 2.24
CA GLN A 52 -9.87 -8.09 2.47
C GLN A 52 -11.01 -7.07 2.34
N PHE A 53 -10.84 -5.88 2.92
CA PHE A 53 -11.84 -4.81 2.88
C PHE A 53 -12.08 -4.25 1.47
N ILE A 54 -11.01 -3.99 0.71
CA ILE A 54 -11.13 -3.48 -0.66
C ILE A 54 -11.76 -4.53 -1.57
N ALA A 55 -11.39 -5.81 -1.41
CA ALA A 55 -11.99 -6.89 -2.18
C ALA A 55 -13.48 -7.10 -1.86
N SER A 56 -13.95 -6.78 -0.64
CA SER A 56 -15.38 -6.90 -0.28
C SER A 56 -16.21 -5.68 -0.65
N GLU A 57 -15.64 -4.48 -0.55
CA GLU A 57 -16.40 -3.22 -0.71
C GLU A 57 -16.31 -2.61 -2.12
N THR A 58 -15.39 -3.09 -2.96
CA THR A 58 -15.11 -2.46 -4.26
C THR A 58 -14.87 -3.49 -5.36
N SER A 59 -14.81 -3.00 -6.59
CA SER A 59 -14.39 -3.77 -7.77
C SER A 59 -12.93 -3.49 -8.16
N ILE A 60 -12.17 -2.86 -7.25
CA ILE A 60 -10.76 -2.57 -7.47
C ILE A 60 -9.98 -3.90 -7.45
N PRO A 61 -9.17 -4.17 -8.48
CA PRO A 61 -8.36 -5.38 -8.49
C PRO A 61 -7.23 -5.26 -7.47
N VAL A 62 -7.21 -6.17 -6.50
CA VAL A 62 -6.15 -6.31 -5.50
C VAL A 62 -5.66 -7.76 -5.47
N PRO A 63 -4.40 -8.02 -5.06
CA PRO A 63 -3.94 -9.39 -4.82
C PRO A 63 -4.86 -10.12 -3.85
N GLN A 64 -5.21 -11.37 -4.18
CA GLN A 64 -6.00 -12.18 -3.26
C GLN A 64 -5.19 -12.43 -1.98
N TYR A 65 -5.74 -11.98 -0.85
CA TYR A 65 -5.24 -12.33 0.48
C TYR A 65 -5.28 -13.85 0.67
N LEU A 66 -4.18 -14.43 1.15
CA LEU A 66 -4.11 -15.86 1.49
C LEU A 66 -4.00 -16.04 3.00
N GLU A 67 -2.98 -15.44 3.61
CA GLU A 67 -2.74 -15.59 5.05
C GLU A 67 -1.86 -14.48 5.60
N LEU A 68 -2.07 -14.18 6.88
CA LEU A 68 -1.18 -13.43 7.75
C LEU A 68 -0.84 -14.32 8.94
N TYR A 69 0.43 -14.61 9.15
CA TYR A 69 0.89 -15.50 10.21
C TYR A 69 2.20 -15.01 10.84
N GLU A 70 2.52 -15.57 12.00
CA GLU A 70 3.78 -15.33 12.70
C GLU A 70 4.62 -16.62 12.68
N ALA A 71 5.87 -16.50 12.24
CA ALA A 71 6.85 -17.57 12.24
C ALA A 71 8.19 -17.00 12.72
N ASP A 72 8.86 -17.71 13.63
CA ASP A 72 10.12 -17.27 14.25
C ASP A 72 10.06 -15.84 14.87
N GLY A 73 8.89 -15.44 15.37
CA GLY A 73 8.65 -14.11 15.95
C GLY A 73 8.48 -12.97 14.93
N LEU A 74 8.38 -13.29 13.64
CA LEU A 74 8.25 -12.33 12.55
C LEU A 74 6.90 -12.49 11.86
N PHE A 75 6.27 -11.39 11.50
CA PHE A 75 5.04 -11.42 10.71
C PHE A 75 5.33 -11.67 9.24
N HIS A 76 4.48 -12.49 8.64
CA HIS A 76 4.46 -12.85 7.22
C HIS A 76 3.06 -12.59 6.66
N LEU A 77 2.98 -11.78 5.61
CA LEU A 77 1.77 -11.60 4.82
C LEU A 77 1.97 -12.25 3.46
N THR A 78 1.16 -13.27 3.16
CA THR A 78 1.17 -13.96 1.86
C THR A 78 -0.09 -13.64 1.07
N THR A 79 0.10 -13.31 -0.20
CA THR A 79 -0.97 -13.07 -1.18
C THR A 79 -0.75 -13.90 -2.44
N LYS A 80 -1.77 -14.03 -3.29
CA LYS A 80 -1.55 -14.46 -4.68
C LYS A 80 -0.67 -13.44 -5.39
N ARG A 81 0.22 -13.93 -6.24
CA ARG A 81 1.04 -13.08 -7.10
C ARG A 81 0.15 -12.24 -8.00
N ALA A 82 0.42 -10.94 -8.06
CA ALA A 82 -0.23 -10.04 -9.01
C ALA A 82 0.17 -10.43 -10.45
N ASN A 83 -0.83 -10.47 -11.34
CA ASN A 83 -0.61 -10.75 -12.77
C ASN A 83 -0.25 -9.46 -13.51
N GLY A 84 0.46 -9.58 -14.63
CA GLY A 84 0.89 -8.45 -15.44
C GLY A 84 2.25 -7.90 -15.03
N VAL A 85 2.55 -6.69 -15.48
CA VAL A 85 3.82 -5.99 -15.23
C VAL A 85 3.57 -4.65 -14.53
N PRO A 86 4.47 -4.20 -13.63
CA PRO A 86 4.39 -2.86 -13.08
C PRO A 86 4.39 -1.80 -14.19
N LEU A 87 3.58 -0.75 -14.03
CA LEU A 87 3.46 0.30 -15.04
C LEU A 87 4.78 1.03 -15.30
N ASP A 88 5.61 1.21 -14.27
CA ASP A 88 6.92 1.86 -14.38
C ASP A 88 7.97 1.01 -15.11
N GLU A 89 7.69 -0.27 -15.34
CA GLU A 89 8.50 -1.16 -16.17
C GLU A 89 8.12 -1.08 -17.66
N ILE A 90 7.00 -0.46 -18.03
CA ILE A 90 6.66 -0.25 -19.45
C ILE A 90 7.64 0.76 -20.06
N ARG A 91 8.28 0.39 -21.19
CA ARG A 91 9.31 1.20 -21.86
C ARG A 91 8.92 1.57 -23.29
N GLY A 92 9.68 2.51 -23.86
CA GLY A 92 9.59 2.90 -25.27
C GLY A 92 8.30 3.63 -25.62
N SER A 93 7.83 3.44 -26.86
CA SER A 93 6.64 4.11 -27.39
C SER A 93 5.34 3.74 -26.68
N HIS A 94 5.30 2.63 -25.95
CA HIS A 94 4.13 2.18 -25.22
C HIS A 94 3.96 2.83 -23.84
N ALA A 95 5.03 3.39 -23.27
CA ALA A 95 5.00 3.94 -21.91
C ALA A 95 3.97 5.08 -21.78
N SER A 96 3.99 6.06 -22.68
CA SER A 96 3.04 7.18 -22.65
C SER A 96 1.59 6.72 -22.82
N ILE A 97 1.35 5.76 -23.71
CA ILE A 97 0.03 5.18 -23.98
C ILE A 97 -0.50 4.46 -22.74
N ALA A 98 0.32 3.62 -22.12
CA ALA A 98 -0.03 2.89 -20.91
C ALA A 98 -0.32 3.86 -19.75
N THR A 99 0.55 4.84 -19.51
CA THR A 99 0.35 5.85 -18.47
C THR A 99 -0.92 6.66 -18.70
N GLU A 100 -1.20 7.10 -19.92
CA GLU A 100 -2.43 7.86 -20.21
C GLU A 100 -3.68 7.01 -19.94
N ARG A 101 -3.66 5.75 -20.35
CA ARG A 101 -4.80 4.84 -20.12
C ARG A 101 -5.02 4.56 -18.64
N VAL A 102 -3.96 4.20 -17.92
CA VAL A 102 -4.02 3.98 -16.47
C VAL A 102 -4.53 5.24 -15.78
N ASN A 103 -4.04 6.42 -16.18
CA ASN A 103 -4.52 7.69 -15.62
C ASN A 103 -6.02 7.88 -15.82
N LYS A 104 -6.56 7.56 -17.00
CA LYS A 104 -8.01 7.62 -17.24
C LYS A 104 -8.75 6.63 -16.34
N CYS A 105 -8.27 5.39 -16.23
CA CYS A 105 -8.88 4.36 -15.38
C CYS A 105 -8.87 4.79 -13.89
N ILE A 106 -7.74 5.25 -13.38
CA ILE A 106 -7.60 5.67 -11.99
C ILE A 106 -8.58 6.82 -11.67
N ASN A 107 -8.65 7.84 -12.52
CA ASN A 107 -9.52 8.99 -12.27
C ASN A 107 -11.02 8.67 -12.40
N ASN A 108 -11.39 7.83 -13.37
CA ASN A 108 -12.80 7.59 -13.71
C ASN A 108 -13.42 6.41 -12.94
N PHE A 109 -12.61 5.47 -12.46
CA PHE A 109 -13.11 4.22 -11.87
C PHE A 109 -12.55 3.96 -10.47
N PHE A 110 -11.24 4.09 -10.27
CA PHE A 110 -10.59 3.73 -9.01
C PHE A 110 -10.84 4.77 -7.89
N LEU A 111 -10.51 6.04 -8.14
CA LEU A 111 -10.66 7.09 -7.15
C LEU A 111 -12.12 7.33 -6.71
N PRO A 112 -13.14 7.25 -7.59
CA PRO A 112 -14.52 7.35 -7.14
C PRO A 112 -14.90 6.25 -6.13
N GLN A 113 -14.45 5.00 -6.35
CA GLN A 113 -14.70 3.90 -5.43
C GLN A 113 -14.00 4.10 -4.09
N LEU A 114 -12.71 4.45 -4.08
CA LEU A 114 -12.00 4.72 -2.83
C LEU A 114 -12.61 5.90 -2.05
N ARG A 115 -13.03 6.96 -2.74
CA ARG A 115 -13.65 8.14 -2.12
C ARG A 115 -15.08 7.92 -1.65
N ALA A 116 -15.74 6.87 -2.14
CA ALA A 116 -17.04 6.45 -1.63
C ALA A 116 -16.92 5.75 -0.27
N LEU A 117 -15.79 5.10 0.00
CA LEU A 117 -15.48 4.53 1.31
C LEU A 117 -15.16 5.66 2.29
N ARG A 118 -16.05 5.88 3.26
CA ARG A 118 -15.98 7.01 4.19
C ARG A 118 -16.08 6.58 5.64
N ARG A 119 -15.40 7.33 6.52
CA ARG A 119 -15.54 7.25 7.97
C ARG A 119 -15.56 8.63 8.61
N ARG A 120 -16.06 8.68 9.84
CA ARG A 120 -16.02 9.88 10.70
C ARG A 120 -14.68 10.03 11.42
N THR A 121 -13.89 8.96 11.50
CA THR A 121 -12.60 8.93 12.20
C THR A 121 -11.45 8.69 11.22
N THR A 122 -10.31 9.32 11.47
CA THR A 122 -9.05 8.98 10.77
C THR A 122 -8.48 7.70 11.34
N GLY A 123 -7.92 6.84 10.50
CA GLY A 123 -7.28 5.62 10.97
C GLY A 123 -7.21 4.52 9.92
N SER A 124 -6.67 3.38 10.34
CA SER A 124 -6.60 2.15 9.57
C SER A 124 -7.99 1.55 9.36
N VAL A 125 -8.10 0.53 8.49
CA VAL A 125 -9.36 -0.23 8.33
C VAL A 125 -9.74 -0.92 9.64
N ASP A 126 -8.75 -1.53 10.30
CA ASP A 126 -8.87 -2.15 11.61
C ASP A 126 -8.74 -1.08 12.72
N ASP A 127 -9.81 -0.86 13.48
CA ASP A 127 -9.86 0.13 14.56
C ASP A 127 -8.91 -0.21 15.73
N GLY A 128 -8.43 -1.46 15.81
CA GLY A 128 -7.41 -1.90 16.76
C GLY A 128 -5.98 -1.51 16.35
N LEU A 129 -5.77 -1.00 15.15
CA LEU A 129 -4.46 -0.53 14.68
C LEU A 129 -4.26 0.97 14.91
N PRO A 130 -3.01 1.42 15.17
CA PRO A 130 -2.71 2.84 15.25
C PRO A 130 -2.98 3.52 13.90
N MET A 131 -3.25 4.82 13.94
CA MET A 131 -3.25 5.64 12.73
C MET A 131 -1.81 5.75 12.20
N MET A 132 -1.55 5.17 11.03
CA MET A 132 -0.25 5.18 10.36
C MET A 132 -0.29 6.18 9.20
N PRO A 133 0.15 7.44 9.40
CA PRO A 133 0.17 8.39 8.30
C PRO A 133 1.27 8.04 7.29
N PRO A 134 1.11 8.44 6.02
CA PRO A 134 2.13 8.22 4.99
C PRO A 134 3.51 8.75 5.35
N SER A 135 4.54 8.15 4.75
CA SER A 135 5.95 8.49 4.94
C SER A 135 6.25 9.99 4.82
N ARG A 136 5.66 10.70 3.85
CA ARG A 136 5.84 12.15 3.68
C ARG A 136 5.43 13.00 4.90
N ILE A 137 4.52 12.49 5.75
CA ILE A 137 4.13 13.13 7.01
C ILE A 137 5.04 12.70 8.16
N THR A 138 5.50 11.45 8.18
CA THR A 138 6.31 10.89 9.26
C THR A 138 7.80 11.19 9.15
N CYS A 139 8.31 11.44 7.93
CA CYS A 139 9.69 11.84 7.67
C CYS A 139 10.07 13.13 8.42
N PRO A 140 9.29 14.23 8.31
CA PRO A 140 9.58 15.45 9.06
C PRO A 140 9.11 15.37 10.53
N ASP A 141 8.04 14.63 10.82
CA ASP A 141 7.40 14.61 12.14
C ASP A 141 7.49 13.22 12.79
N LYS A 142 8.42 13.11 13.74
CA LYS A 142 8.82 11.86 14.42
C LYS A 142 7.96 11.52 15.64
N ARG A 143 6.76 12.11 15.80
CA ARG A 143 5.87 11.73 16.91
C ARG A 143 5.52 10.24 16.86
N ASN A 144 5.68 9.56 17.99
CA ASN A 144 5.40 8.13 18.14
C ASN A 144 3.89 7.81 18.17
N HIS A 145 3.06 8.80 18.49
CA HIS A 145 1.61 8.64 18.59
C HIS A 145 0.89 9.83 17.97
N ARG A 146 -0.22 9.54 17.29
CA ARG A 146 -1.15 10.54 16.78
C ARG A 146 -2.56 10.12 17.16
N ALA A 147 -3.25 11.00 17.86
CA ALA A 147 -4.65 10.78 18.20
C ALA A 147 -5.48 10.71 16.92
N GLN A 148 -6.38 9.74 16.87
CA GLN A 148 -7.43 9.70 15.85
C GLN A 148 -8.24 10.99 15.92
N LYS A 149 -8.56 11.57 14.77
CA LYS A 149 -9.42 12.74 14.68
C LYS A 149 -10.82 12.29 14.34
N LEU A 150 -11.81 12.83 15.04
CA LEU A 150 -13.23 12.70 14.73
C LEU A 150 -13.67 13.95 13.97
N CYS A 151 -14.21 13.77 12.78
CA CYS A 151 -14.95 14.81 12.07
C CYS A 151 -16.45 14.59 12.27
N ARG A 152 -17.20 15.71 12.41
CA ARG A 152 -18.66 15.65 12.53
C ARG A 152 -19.31 15.21 11.23
N GLU A 153 -18.73 15.63 10.11
CA GLU A 153 -19.09 15.24 8.75
C GLU A 153 -18.22 14.05 8.32
N GLN A 154 -18.75 13.11 7.53
CA GLN A 154 -18.04 11.92 7.06
C GLN A 154 -17.02 12.29 5.97
N ASP A 155 -16.01 13.06 6.36
CA ASP A 155 -15.08 13.71 5.44
C ASP A 155 -13.81 12.91 5.18
N PHE A 156 -13.55 11.89 6.00
CA PHE A 156 -12.38 11.04 5.78
C PHE A 156 -12.73 9.98 4.75
N VAL A 157 -11.99 10.02 3.65
CA VAL A 157 -12.07 9.07 2.54
C VAL A 157 -10.96 8.05 2.65
N PHE A 158 -11.14 6.89 2.02
CA PHE A 158 -10.09 5.90 1.97
C PHE A 158 -8.98 6.33 1.00
N CYS A 159 -7.75 6.34 1.49
CA CYS A 159 -6.55 6.71 0.75
C CYS A 159 -5.59 5.52 0.70
N HIS A 160 -4.95 5.32 -0.45
CA HIS A 160 -3.84 4.39 -0.62
C HIS A 160 -2.55 4.94 -0.02
N ASN A 161 -2.34 6.26 -0.11
CA ASN A 161 -1.19 7.00 0.41
C ASN A 161 0.18 6.67 -0.23
N ASP A 162 0.23 5.73 -1.18
CA ASP A 162 1.43 5.35 -1.93
C ASP A 162 1.08 4.81 -3.34
N LEU A 163 0.11 5.45 -4.00
CA LEU A 163 -0.34 5.02 -5.32
C LEU A 163 0.63 5.53 -6.40
N GLY A 164 1.79 4.89 -6.53
CA GLY A 164 2.78 5.14 -7.58
C GLY A 164 2.67 4.15 -8.75
N GLN A 165 3.32 4.45 -9.89
CA GLN A 165 3.31 3.57 -11.07
C GLN A 165 3.88 2.16 -10.76
N HIS A 166 4.85 2.06 -9.86
CA HIS A 166 5.42 0.78 -9.40
C HIS A 166 4.43 -0.10 -8.62
N ASN A 167 3.34 0.49 -8.11
CA ASN A 167 2.29 -0.21 -7.38
C ASN A 167 1.06 -0.51 -8.24
N ILE A 168 1.11 -0.19 -9.55
CA ILE A 168 0.02 -0.43 -10.50
C ILE A 168 0.49 -1.49 -11.50
N PHE A 169 -0.15 -2.66 -11.48
CA PHE A 169 0.11 -3.73 -12.45
C PHE A 169 -0.86 -3.61 -13.63
N VAL A 170 -0.33 -3.84 -14.82
CA VAL A 170 -1.08 -3.77 -16.08
C VAL A 170 -0.86 -5.01 -16.95
N ASP A 171 -1.86 -5.35 -17.75
CA ASP A 171 -1.74 -6.33 -18.84
C ASP A 171 -1.06 -5.68 -20.06
N ALA A 172 0.25 -5.89 -20.20
CA ALA A 172 1.04 -5.31 -21.28
C ALA A 172 0.79 -5.96 -22.65
N ASP A 173 0.26 -7.18 -22.71
CA ASP A 173 0.06 -7.92 -23.95
C ASP A 173 -1.29 -7.58 -24.61
N ASN A 174 -2.19 -6.96 -23.86
CA ASN A 174 -3.53 -6.64 -24.32
C ASN A 174 -3.70 -5.12 -24.50
N ASN A 175 -4.16 -4.44 -23.45
CA ASN A 175 -4.58 -3.04 -23.55
C ASN A 175 -4.13 -2.18 -22.37
N PHE A 176 -3.13 -2.62 -21.59
CA PHE A 176 -2.70 -1.95 -20.35
C PHE A 176 -3.84 -1.80 -19.32
N ASP A 177 -4.78 -2.74 -19.30
CA ASP A 177 -5.83 -2.77 -18.29
C ASP A 177 -5.21 -3.09 -16.93
N ILE A 178 -5.68 -2.41 -15.88
CA ILE A 178 -5.16 -2.59 -14.53
C ILE A 178 -5.55 -3.98 -14.03
N THR A 179 -4.55 -4.80 -13.71
CA THR A 179 -4.73 -6.18 -13.26
C THR A 179 -4.64 -6.33 -11.74
N ALA A 180 -3.91 -5.42 -11.07
CA ALA A 180 -3.84 -5.35 -9.63
C ALA A 180 -3.24 -4.00 -9.18
N ILE A 181 -3.71 -3.49 -8.05
CA ILE A 181 -2.99 -2.48 -7.26
C ILE A 181 -2.40 -3.16 -6.02
N ILE A 182 -1.15 -2.87 -5.72
CA ILE A 182 -0.39 -3.50 -4.63
C ILE A 182 0.11 -2.47 -3.61
N ASP A 183 0.71 -2.97 -2.52
CA ASP A 183 1.36 -2.16 -1.48
C ASP A 183 0.41 -1.27 -0.66
N TRP A 184 -0.62 -1.91 -0.12
CA TRP A 184 -1.69 -1.27 0.65
C TRP A 184 -1.33 -1.05 2.14
N GLU A 185 -0.04 -0.97 2.50
CA GLU A 185 0.36 -0.97 3.91
C GLU A 185 0.18 0.38 4.62
N PHE A 186 0.19 1.48 3.86
CA PHE A 186 0.01 2.85 4.35
C PHE A 186 -1.42 3.36 4.24
N THR A 187 -2.37 2.49 3.94
CA THR A 187 -3.76 2.88 3.68
C THR A 187 -4.51 3.29 4.94
N GLY A 188 -5.59 4.03 4.73
CA GLY A 188 -6.52 4.36 5.80
C GLY A 188 -7.47 5.48 5.42
N PHE A 189 -8.29 5.88 6.38
CA PHE A 189 -9.21 6.99 6.26
C PHE A 189 -8.51 8.30 6.62
N PHE A 190 -8.40 9.20 5.64
CA PHE A 190 -7.72 10.48 5.75
C PHE A 190 -8.47 11.59 4.99
N PRO A 191 -8.12 12.88 5.20
CA PRO A 191 -8.63 13.94 4.35
C PRO A 191 -8.34 13.66 2.87
N ARG A 192 -9.26 14.01 1.98
CA ARG A 192 -9.15 13.72 0.53
C ARG A 192 -7.89 14.25 -0.13
N GLU A 193 -7.27 15.27 0.44
CA GLU A 193 -6.02 15.89 0.00
C GLU A 193 -4.82 14.96 0.21
N PHE A 194 -4.98 13.87 0.96
CA PHE A 194 -3.94 12.87 1.12
C PHE A 194 -3.78 12.03 -0.16
N GLU A 195 -4.86 11.75 -0.87
CA GLU A 195 -4.80 11.06 -2.16
C GLU A 195 -4.76 12.07 -3.32
N VAL A 196 -3.66 12.82 -3.40
CA VAL A 196 -3.33 13.70 -4.53
C VAL A 196 -2.48 12.91 -5.51
N ALA A 197 -2.85 12.90 -6.80
CA ALA A 197 -2.27 12.06 -7.84
C ALA A 197 -0.73 12.13 -7.94
N PRO A 198 0.04 11.23 -7.28
CA PRO A 198 1.50 11.20 -7.39
C PRO A 198 1.93 10.36 -8.60
N TRP A 199 0.98 9.70 -9.27
CA TRP A 199 1.18 8.91 -10.49
C TRP A 199 1.20 9.76 -11.78
N ARG A 200 1.07 11.09 -11.64
CA ARG A 200 1.26 12.06 -12.73
C ARG A 200 2.72 12.37 -12.98
#